data_AF-A0A967GXD8-F1
#
_entry.id   AF-A0A967GXD8-F1
#
_cell.length_a   1.000
_cell.length_b   1.000
_cell.length_c   1.000
_cell.angle_alpha   90.00
_cell.angle_beta   90.00
_cell.angle_gamma   90.00
#
_symmetry.space_group_name_H-M   'P 1'
#
loop_
_entity.id
_entity.type
_entity.pdbx_description
1 polymer ?
#
loop_
_entity_poly.entity_id
_entity_poly.type
_entity_poly.pdbx_seq_one_letter_code
_entity_poly.pdbx_strand_id
1 'polypeptide(L)'
;MSTTTRILIGFLFILSVAFYFLMNKLIDRVERQYFEAAEEPMVDAAHLFASLVEEQFKEGSFDADPLRRTFEGAHRRTFEARIYNQLKQRVDLHLYLTDAEGIVLFDSRNGEAEGKDYSGFRDVSLTLRGAYGARSTRTSEEDKFSSIMFVGAPVFRD
;
A
#
# COMPACT_ATOMS: atom_id res chain seq x y z
N MET A 1 52.75 11.91 -18.72
CA MET A 1 51.45 12.43 -18.23
C MET A 1 51.70 13.77 -17.57
N SER A 2 51.05 14.86 -18.02
CA SER A 2 51.28 16.21 -17.47
C SER A 2 50.70 16.34 -16.05
N THR A 3 51.28 17.20 -15.21
CA THR A 3 50.80 17.50 -13.85
C THR A 3 49.36 18.00 -13.86
N THR A 4 49.00 18.82 -14.85
CA THR A 4 47.63 19.29 -15.07
C THR A 4 46.65 18.14 -15.28
N THR A 5 47.02 17.12 -16.06
CA THR A 5 46.17 15.94 -16.29
C THR A 5 45.97 15.13 -15.02
N ARG A 6 47.00 15.00 -14.17
CA ARG A 6 46.90 14.28 -12.89
C ARG A 6 45.95 15.00 -11.92
N ILE A 7 46.04 16.32 -11.84
CA ILE A 7 45.14 17.14 -11.01
C ILE A 7 43.70 17.01 -11.52
N LEU A 8 43.49 17.08 -12.83
CA LEU A 8 42.15 16.98 -13.44
C LEU A 8 41.51 15.61 -13.17
N ILE A 9 42.27 14.51 -13.29
CA ILE A 9 41.76 13.17 -12.96
C ILE A 9 41.43 13.04 -11.47
N GLY A 10 42.27 13.57 -10.58
CA GLY A 10 42.00 13.56 -9.14
C GLY A 10 40.72 14.34 -8.80
N PHE A 11 40.55 15.52 -9.39
CA PHE A 11 39.35 16.32 -9.23
C PHE A 11 38.10 15.61 -9.77
N LEU A 12 38.18 15.05 -10.98
CA LEU A 12 37.08 14.29 -11.59
C LEU A 12 36.69 13.10 -10.71
N PHE A 13 37.67 12.37 -10.18
CA PHE A 13 37.41 11.24 -9.28
C PHE A 13 36.65 11.67 -8.02
N ILE A 14 37.11 12.73 -7.35
CA ILE A 14 36.43 13.26 -6.15
C ILE A 14 35.00 13.71 -6.50
N LEU A 15 34.82 14.40 -7.62
CA LEU A 15 33.52 14.88 -8.07
C LEU A 15 32.57 13.72 -8.39
N SER A 16 33.04 12.68 -9.08
CA SER A 16 32.26 11.48 -9.38
C SER A 16 31.83 10.74 -8.12
N VAL A 17 32.74 10.58 -7.14
CA VAL A 17 32.41 9.93 -5.86
C VAL A 17 31.39 10.75 -5.08
N ALA A 18 31.59 12.07 -4.97
CA ALA A 18 30.64 12.96 -4.30
C ALA A 18 29.26 12.94 -4.97
N PHE A 19 29.22 12.97 -6.30
CA PHE A 19 27.98 12.87 -7.07
C PHE A 19 27.27 11.53 -6.85
N TYR A 20 28.01 10.42 -6.86
CA TYR A 20 27.46 9.09 -6.60
C TYR A 20 26.78 9.00 -5.23
N PHE A 21 27.46 9.46 -4.17
CA PHE A 21 26.88 9.47 -2.82
C PHE A 21 25.68 10.40 -2.69
N LEU A 22 25.72 11.58 -3.33
CA LEU A 22 24.60 12.52 -3.33
C LEU A 22 23.38 11.95 -4.05
N MET A 23 23.57 11.34 -5.22
CA MET A 23 22.50 10.75 -6.00
C MET A 23 21.85 9.57 -5.29
N ASN A 24 22.62 8.65 -4.72
CA ASN A 24 22.04 7.52 -3.97
C ASN A 24 21.15 8.01 -2.82
N LYS A 25 21.65 8.98 -2.02
CA LYS A 25 20.87 9.56 -0.92
C LYS A 25 19.61 10.29 -1.39
N LEU A 26 19.67 10.94 -2.56
CA LEU A 26 18.54 11.65 -3.12
C LEU A 26 17.46 10.67 -3.60
N ILE A 27 17.87 9.59 -4.29
CA ILE A 27 16.96 8.55 -4.78
C ILE A 27 16.25 7.86 -3.61
N ASP A 28 17.00 7.40 -2.60
CA ASP A 28 16.41 6.74 -1.43
C ASP A 28 15.38 7.62 -0.72
N ARG A 29 15.65 8.93 -0.65
CA ARG A 29 14.73 9.90 -0.05
C ARG A 29 13.43 10.04 -0.86
N VAL A 30 13.54 10.17 -2.19
CA VAL A 30 12.37 10.34 -3.07
C VAL A 30 11.49 9.09 -3.05
N GLU A 31 12.09 7.91 -3.13
CA GLU A 31 11.37 6.64 -3.04
C GLU A 31 10.63 6.52 -1.71
N ARG A 32 11.33 6.77 -0.60
CA ARG A 32 10.72 6.75 0.73
C ARG A 32 9.54 7.72 0.85
N GLN A 33 9.71 8.97 0.40
CA GLN A 33 8.66 9.97 0.46
C GLN A 33 7.43 9.60 -0.37
N TYR A 34 7.64 8.93 -1.52
CA TYR A 34 6.54 8.43 -2.35
C TYR A 34 5.74 7.34 -1.62
N PHE A 35 6.41 6.39 -0.99
CA PHE A 35 5.75 5.35 -0.20
C PHE A 35 5.03 5.92 1.02
N GLU A 36 5.65 6.84 1.76
CA GLU A 36 5.02 7.51 2.90
C GLU A 36 3.74 8.25 2.47
N ALA A 37 3.77 8.99 1.36
CA ALA A 37 2.62 9.73 0.84
C ALA A 37 1.49 8.83 0.31
N ALA A 38 1.81 7.59 -0.09
CA ALA A 38 0.81 6.62 -0.52
C ALA A 38 0.25 5.80 0.65
N GLU A 39 1.07 5.52 1.66
CA GLU A 39 0.70 4.74 2.85
C GLU A 39 -0.20 5.54 3.81
N GLU A 40 0.08 6.83 4.03
CA GLU A 40 -0.71 7.70 4.92
C GLU A 40 -2.22 7.70 4.64
N PRO A 41 -2.72 7.95 3.42
CA PRO A 41 -4.16 7.90 3.16
C PRO A 41 -4.73 6.48 3.23
N MET A 42 -3.89 5.44 3.11
CA MET A 42 -4.33 4.06 3.30
C MET A 42 -4.57 3.72 4.78
N VAL A 43 -3.79 4.31 5.69
CA VAL A 43 -4.02 4.22 7.14
C VAL A 43 -5.40 4.78 7.48
N ASP A 44 -5.69 5.99 6.98
CA ASP A 44 -6.99 6.63 7.18
C ASP A 44 -8.13 5.80 6.58
N ALA A 45 -7.95 5.31 5.35
CA ALA A 45 -8.95 4.46 4.70
C ALA A 45 -9.21 3.17 5.51
N ALA A 46 -8.16 2.49 5.98
CA ALA A 46 -8.28 1.27 6.78
C ALA A 46 -9.07 1.52 8.08
N HIS A 47 -8.76 2.61 8.80
CA HIS A 47 -9.50 2.98 10.01
C HIS A 47 -10.95 3.37 9.72
N LEU A 48 -11.23 4.11 8.65
CA LEU A 48 -12.60 4.45 8.24
C LEU A 48 -13.42 3.19 7.91
N PHE A 49 -12.86 2.24 7.16
CA PHE A 49 -13.55 0.99 6.88
C PHE A 49 -13.71 0.12 8.11
N ALA A 50 -12.72 0.09 9.01
CA ALA A 50 -12.86 -0.59 10.29
C ALA A 50 -14.07 -0.03 11.05
N SER A 51 -14.15 1.29 11.25
CA SER A 51 -15.29 1.91 11.94
C SER A 51 -16.64 1.66 11.28
N LEU A 52 -16.71 1.60 9.94
CA LEU A 52 -17.94 1.23 9.22
C LEU A 52 -18.37 -0.22 9.51
N VAL A 53 -17.40 -1.14 9.62
CA VAL A 53 -17.67 -2.54 9.98
C VAL A 53 -18.07 -2.66 11.45
N GLU A 54 -17.43 -1.90 12.35
CA GLU A 54 -17.76 -1.85 13.78
C GLU A 54 -19.20 -1.38 14.03
N GLU A 55 -19.68 -0.41 13.25
CA GLU A 55 -21.06 0.08 13.32
C GLU A 55 -22.08 -1.04 13.00
N GLN A 56 -21.80 -1.88 12.00
CA GLN A 56 -22.67 -3.02 11.67
C GLN A 56 -22.71 -4.09 12.76
N PHE A 57 -21.59 -4.30 13.47
CA PHE A 57 -21.55 -5.23 14.60
C PHE A 57 -22.41 -4.77 15.79
N LYS A 58 -22.64 -3.47 15.94
CA LYS A 58 -23.55 -2.93 16.99
C LYS A 58 -25.01 -3.22 16.68
N GLU A 59 -25.36 -3.31 15.40
CA GLU A 59 -26.72 -3.57 14.92
C GLU A 59 -27.04 -5.07 14.80
N GLY A 60 -26.05 -5.96 14.94
CA GLY A 60 -26.24 -7.40 14.92
C GLY A 60 -25.04 -8.18 14.38
N SER A 61 -25.29 -9.16 13.52
CA SER A 61 -24.25 -9.89 12.81
C SER A 61 -23.73 -9.08 11.62
N PHE A 62 -22.41 -9.11 11.40
CA PHE A 62 -21.82 -8.55 10.18
C PHE A 62 -22.38 -9.24 8.94
N ASP A 63 -22.85 -8.43 7.99
CA ASP A 63 -23.26 -8.85 6.66
C ASP A 63 -22.36 -8.17 5.63
N ALA A 64 -21.67 -8.96 4.82
CA ALA A 64 -20.76 -8.46 3.80
C ALA A 64 -21.50 -7.90 2.55
N ASP A 65 -22.79 -8.19 2.37
CA ASP A 65 -23.53 -7.82 1.17
C ASP A 65 -23.59 -6.31 0.89
N PRO A 66 -23.87 -5.42 1.87
CA PRO A 66 -23.83 -3.98 1.65
C PRO A 66 -22.46 -3.49 1.20
N LEU A 67 -21.39 -4.02 1.80
CA LEU A 67 -20.01 -3.68 1.46
C LEU A 67 -19.67 -4.16 0.04
N ARG A 68 -20.08 -5.39 -0.30
CA ARG A 68 -19.93 -5.97 -1.64
C ARG A 68 -20.60 -5.10 -2.71
N ARG A 69 -21.87 -4.74 -2.52
CA ARG A 69 -22.61 -3.88 -3.45
C ARG A 69 -21.96 -2.50 -3.60
N THR A 70 -21.42 -1.96 -2.51
CA THR A 70 -20.72 -0.67 -2.52
C THR A 70 -19.46 -0.73 -3.37
N PHE A 71 -18.61 -1.74 -3.17
CA PHE A 71 -17.38 -1.91 -3.96
C PHE A 71 -17.67 -2.25 -5.42
N GLU A 72 -18.64 -3.12 -5.70
CA GLU A 72 -19.09 -3.37 -7.06
C GLU A 72 -19.57 -2.09 -7.78
N GLY A 73 -20.35 -1.26 -7.09
CA GLY A 73 -20.77 0.05 -7.60
C GLY A 73 -19.58 0.98 -7.85
N ALA A 74 -18.63 1.04 -6.91
CA ALA A 74 -17.43 1.86 -7.02
C ALA A 74 -16.52 1.42 -8.20
N HIS A 75 -16.30 0.12 -8.40
CA HIS A 75 -15.49 -0.42 -9.51
C HIS A 75 -16.16 -0.23 -10.88
N ARG A 76 -17.51 -0.22 -10.93
CA ARG A 76 -18.26 0.10 -12.15
C ARG A 76 -18.28 1.60 -12.48
N ARG A 77 -18.02 2.48 -11.51
CA ARG A 77 -18.02 3.93 -11.72
C ARG A 77 -16.90 4.33 -12.68
N THR A 78 -17.28 4.99 -13.76
CA THR A 78 -16.34 5.69 -14.65
C THR A 78 -16.25 7.15 -14.24
N PHE A 79 -15.04 7.69 -14.28
CA PHE A 79 -14.78 9.11 -14.06
C PHE A 79 -13.52 9.51 -14.82
N GLU A 80 -13.16 10.78 -14.79
CA GLU A 80 -11.86 11.24 -15.27
C GLU A 80 -11.24 12.15 -14.22
N ALA A 81 -10.12 11.72 -13.66
CA ALA A 81 -9.30 12.53 -12.76
C ALA A 81 -7.88 12.59 -13.31
N ARG A 82 -7.44 13.78 -13.69
CA ARG A 82 -6.06 14.03 -14.12
C ARG A 82 -5.22 14.38 -12.90
N ILE A 83 -4.41 13.43 -12.45
CA ILE A 83 -3.51 13.56 -11.32
C ILE A 83 -2.10 13.70 -11.88
N TYR A 84 -1.64 14.95 -12.04
CA TYR A 84 -0.42 15.28 -12.78
C TYR A 84 -0.44 14.66 -14.20
N ASN A 85 0.49 13.74 -14.48
CA ASN A 85 0.61 13.04 -15.76
C ASN A 85 -0.19 11.73 -15.83
N GLN A 86 -0.92 11.37 -14.76
CA GLN A 86 -1.73 10.17 -14.69
C GLN A 86 -3.21 10.50 -14.91
N LEU A 87 -3.85 9.81 -15.85
CA LEU A 87 -5.30 9.83 -16.01
C LEU A 87 -5.89 8.62 -15.27
N LYS A 88 -6.63 8.87 -14.19
CA LYS A 88 -7.35 7.84 -13.46
C LYS A 88 -8.81 7.84 -13.88
N GLN A 89 -9.33 6.66 -14.26
CA GLN A 89 -10.70 6.53 -14.76
C GLN A 89 -11.58 5.56 -13.99
N ARG A 90 -10.97 4.83 -13.04
CA ARG A 90 -11.63 3.77 -12.26
C ARG A 90 -11.10 3.78 -10.83
N VAL A 91 -11.89 3.22 -9.93
CA VAL A 91 -11.47 2.92 -8.57
C VAL A 91 -10.66 1.62 -8.61
N ASP A 92 -9.44 1.64 -8.07
CA ASP A 92 -8.54 0.47 -8.00
C ASP A 92 -8.36 -0.03 -6.56
N LEU A 93 -9.03 0.62 -5.60
CA LEU A 93 -8.96 0.27 -4.18
C LEU A 93 -9.41 -1.17 -3.96
N HIS A 94 -8.59 -1.91 -3.23
CA HIS A 94 -8.83 -3.29 -2.81
C HIS A 94 -8.98 -3.31 -1.30
N LEU A 95 -10.11 -3.82 -0.82
CA LEU A 95 -10.39 -4.04 0.59
C LEU A 95 -10.66 -5.52 0.83
N TYR A 96 -10.12 -6.06 1.91
CA TYR A 96 -10.50 -7.36 2.43
C TYR A 96 -10.64 -7.28 3.95
N LEU A 97 -11.47 -8.15 4.52
CA LEU A 97 -11.69 -8.28 5.97
C LEU A 97 -11.35 -9.70 6.38
N THR A 98 -10.65 -9.88 7.50
CA THR A 98 -10.41 -11.19 8.10
C THR A 98 -11.12 -11.33 9.44
N ASP A 99 -11.33 -12.57 9.88
CA ASP A 99 -11.64 -12.86 11.27
C ASP A 99 -10.40 -12.76 12.18
N ALA A 100 -10.58 -13.10 13.45
CA ALA A 100 -9.51 -13.09 14.45
C ALA A 100 -8.45 -14.17 14.24
N GLU A 101 -8.73 -15.20 13.44
CA GLU A 101 -7.77 -16.25 13.07
C GLU A 101 -7.01 -15.89 11.79
N GLY A 102 -7.39 -14.81 11.10
CA GLY A 102 -6.79 -14.35 9.85
C GLY A 102 -7.43 -14.97 8.61
N ILE A 103 -8.59 -15.62 8.73
CA ILE A 103 -9.35 -16.15 7.59
C ILE A 103 -10.14 -15.02 6.95
N VAL A 104 -10.06 -14.89 5.63
CA VAL A 104 -10.75 -13.81 4.89
C VAL A 104 -12.27 -14.05 4.89
N LEU A 105 -13.01 -13.09 5.47
CA LEU A 105 -14.48 -13.04 5.52
C LEU A 105 -15.09 -12.28 4.34
N PHE A 106 -14.36 -11.31 3.79
CA PHE A 106 -14.80 -10.51 2.65
C PHE A 106 -13.61 -10.10 1.79
N ASP A 107 -13.78 -10.13 0.48
CA ASP A 107 -12.82 -9.59 -0.49
C ASP A 107 -13.53 -8.79 -1.59
N SER A 108 -13.15 -7.51 -1.74
CA SER A 108 -13.74 -6.61 -2.73
C SER A 108 -13.41 -7.01 -4.18
N ARG A 109 -12.47 -7.93 -4.41
CA ARG A 109 -12.18 -8.50 -5.74
C ARG A 109 -13.05 -9.71 -6.03
N ASN A 110 -14.37 -9.51 -6.02
CA ASN A 110 -15.37 -10.56 -6.29
C ASN A 110 -15.24 -11.79 -5.37
N GLY A 111 -14.76 -11.61 -4.14
CA GLY A 111 -14.62 -12.71 -3.18
C GLY A 111 -13.48 -13.69 -3.48
N GLU A 112 -12.52 -13.37 -4.35
CA GLU A 112 -11.46 -14.29 -4.77
C GLU A 112 -10.65 -14.85 -3.59
N ALA A 113 -10.44 -14.05 -2.56
CA ALA A 113 -9.71 -14.44 -1.37
C ALA A 113 -10.55 -15.02 -0.23
N GLU A 114 -11.89 -15.04 -0.32
CA GLU A 114 -12.76 -15.47 0.78
C GLU A 114 -12.48 -16.93 1.19
N GLY A 115 -12.37 -17.17 2.50
CA GLY A 115 -12.01 -18.47 3.08
C GLY A 115 -10.52 -18.81 3.06
N LYS A 116 -9.65 -17.97 2.46
CA LYS A 116 -8.20 -18.18 2.50
C LYS A 116 -7.62 -17.71 3.84
N ASP A 117 -6.58 -18.40 4.28
CA ASP A 117 -5.82 -18.02 5.48
C ASP A 117 -4.77 -16.96 5.13
N TYR A 118 -4.98 -15.75 5.64
CA TYR A 118 -4.08 -14.61 5.50
C TYR A 118 -3.32 -14.29 6.79
N SER A 119 -3.41 -15.12 7.82
CA SER A 119 -2.74 -14.93 9.12
C SER A 119 -1.22 -14.77 9.02
N GLY A 120 -0.60 -15.33 7.98
CA GLY A 120 0.83 -15.22 7.72
C GLY A 120 1.28 -13.89 7.10
N PHE A 121 0.36 -13.09 6.56
CA PHE A 121 0.72 -11.80 5.97
C PHE A 121 1.06 -10.76 7.05
N ARG A 122 2.06 -9.91 6.79
CA ARG A 122 2.59 -8.97 7.78
C ARG A 122 1.56 -7.92 8.20
N ASP A 123 0.78 -7.40 7.27
CA ASP A 123 -0.34 -6.49 7.50
C ASP A 123 -1.39 -7.13 8.41
N VAL A 124 -1.82 -8.37 8.14
CA VAL A 124 -2.82 -9.08 8.97
C VAL A 124 -2.25 -9.44 10.34
N SER A 125 -1.12 -10.13 10.39
CA SER A 125 -0.53 -10.63 11.64
C SER A 125 -0.17 -9.53 12.64
N LEU A 126 0.28 -8.35 12.17
CA LEU A 126 0.55 -7.21 13.05
C LEU A 126 -0.73 -6.55 13.51
N THR A 127 -1.70 -6.36 12.61
CA THR A 127 -3.01 -5.76 12.94
C THR A 127 -3.75 -6.58 14.00
N LEU A 128 -3.80 -7.91 13.86
CA LEU A 128 -4.41 -8.82 14.84
C LEU A 128 -3.73 -8.78 16.22
N ARG A 129 -2.45 -8.37 16.29
CA ARG A 129 -1.71 -8.18 17.55
C ARG A 129 -1.83 -6.75 18.10
N GLY A 130 -2.66 -5.89 17.50
CA GLY A 130 -2.80 -4.48 17.88
C GLY A 130 -1.59 -3.61 17.52
N ALA A 131 -0.72 -4.08 16.62
CA ALA A 131 0.40 -3.32 16.10
C ALA A 131 0.07 -2.72 14.72
N TYR A 132 0.89 -1.75 14.29
CA TYR A 132 0.75 -1.19 12.95
C TYR A 132 1.03 -2.24 11.86
N GLY A 133 -0.03 -2.65 11.16
CA GLY A 133 0.04 -3.65 10.10
C GLY A 133 0.14 -3.01 8.73
N ALA A 134 1.30 -3.15 8.11
CA ALA A 134 1.50 -2.75 6.72
C ALA A 134 2.44 -3.73 5.99
N ARG A 135 2.20 -3.92 4.71
CA ARG A 135 3.13 -4.62 3.81
C ARG A 135 3.16 -3.97 2.44
N SER A 136 4.31 -4.11 1.80
CA SER A 136 4.48 -3.89 0.37
C SER A 136 4.98 -5.18 -0.24
N THR A 137 4.34 -5.66 -1.30
CA THR A 137 4.68 -6.91 -1.98
C THR A 137 4.70 -6.69 -3.47
N ARG A 138 5.77 -7.11 -4.14
CA ARG A 138 5.86 -7.06 -5.60
C ARG A 138 4.96 -8.14 -6.19
N THR A 139 4.20 -7.80 -7.22
CA THR A 139 3.40 -8.79 -7.96
C THR A 139 4.18 -9.52 -9.02
N SER A 140 5.33 -8.98 -9.45
CA SER A 140 6.29 -9.62 -10.32
C SER A 140 7.71 -9.39 -9.80
N GLU A 141 8.50 -10.44 -9.69
CA GLU A 141 9.92 -10.33 -9.30
C GLU A 141 10.76 -9.59 -10.35
N GLU A 142 10.32 -9.65 -11.61
CA GLU A 142 11.02 -9.05 -12.75
C GLU A 142 10.69 -7.55 -12.92
N ASP A 143 9.54 -7.10 -12.38
CA ASP A 143 9.12 -5.70 -12.45
C ASP A 143 9.21 -5.01 -11.08
N LYS A 144 10.22 -4.14 -10.95
CA LYS A 144 10.45 -3.34 -9.74
C LYS A 144 9.32 -2.35 -9.44
N PHE A 145 8.48 -2.02 -10.42
CA PHE A 145 7.35 -1.09 -10.27
C PHE A 145 6.04 -1.80 -9.95
N SER A 146 6.03 -3.13 -9.85
CA SER A 146 4.83 -3.95 -9.62
C SER A 146 4.40 -4.06 -8.15
N SER A 147 4.82 -3.12 -7.30
CA SER A 147 4.58 -3.18 -5.85
C SER A 147 3.13 -2.85 -5.51
N ILE A 148 2.47 -3.74 -4.77
CA ILE A 148 1.17 -3.51 -4.14
C ILE A 148 1.38 -3.32 -2.65
N MET A 149 0.69 -2.34 -2.08
CA MET A 149 0.70 -2.08 -0.64
C MET A 149 -0.62 -2.48 -0.01
N PHE A 150 -0.54 -2.87 1.25
CA PHE A 150 -1.68 -3.11 2.11
C PHE A 150 -1.40 -2.52 3.49
N VAL A 151 -2.43 -1.91 4.07
CA VAL A 151 -2.44 -1.38 5.43
C VAL A 151 -3.69 -1.92 6.12
N GLY A 152 -3.52 -2.41 7.35
CA GLY A 152 -4.59 -2.97 8.16
C GLY A 152 -4.91 -2.08 9.36
N ALA A 153 -6.17 -2.10 9.76
CA ALA A 153 -6.66 -1.53 11.02
C ALA A 153 -7.49 -2.60 11.75
N PRO A 154 -7.37 -2.69 13.08
CA PRO A 154 -8.17 -3.64 13.85
C PRO A 154 -9.64 -3.22 13.85
N VAL A 155 -10.52 -4.22 13.87
CA VAL A 155 -11.97 -4.03 14.01
C VAL A 155 -12.35 -4.52 15.40
N PHE A 156 -12.94 -3.65 16.21
CA PHE A 156 -13.37 -3.98 17.56
C PHE A 156 -14.86 -4.31 17.63
N ARG A 157 -15.20 -5.34 18.39
CA ARG A 157 -16.57 -5.66 18.75
C ARG A 157 -16.77 -5.19 20.20
N ASP A 158 -17.44 -4.06 20.36
CA ASP A 158 -17.90 -3.57 21.67
C ASP A 158 -18.95 -4.51 22.30
#